data_AF-A0A3Q4HJU5-F1
#
_entry.id   AF-A0A3Q4HJU5-F1
#
_cell.length_a   1.000
_cell.length_b   1.000
_cell.length_c   1.000
_cell.angle_alpha   90.00
_cell.angle_beta   90.00
_cell.angle_gamma   90.00
#
_symmetry.space_group_name_H-M   'P 1'
#
loop_
_entity.id
_entity.type
_entity.pdbx_description
1 polymer ?
#
loop_
_entity_poly.entity_id
_entity_poly.type
_entity_poly.pdbx_seq_one_letter_code
_entity_poly.pdbx_strand_id
1 'polypeptide(L)'
;WSNVIPVTISFKLQPVLTVSPSWLSPGASVTLSCEIEYPSEGWSFYWYKAIPYLDIKEEAYKYELLPDGSETAQTLYVITGQTHTAAYVCRAQRGSNYYYTYYSKPKFVWSADLYPAASLTVGPVGQTLSFDFVRLTCKGNSTWWRVRKFPENSVPYCSNVWNLGESVCTLYTKASYSDDGVYWCESRSKQFSNAVNITLQDFYSGPLMEIPDDPVKKGTFVRLRCNLRRKKIFPSVAFYHNNKLIQNDSREELNFLAVSKSDEGSYKCQYSGKESPSRWMSVKCE
;
A
#
# COMPACT_ATOMS: atom_id res chain seq x y z
N TRP A 1 24.30 -58.81 15.73
CA TRP A 1 24.60 -57.36 15.76
C TRP A 1 23.95 -56.73 14.54
N SER A 2 23.06 -55.76 14.73
CA SER A 2 22.52 -54.95 13.63
C SER A 2 23.36 -53.68 13.50
N ASN A 3 23.76 -53.35 12.26
CA ASN A 3 24.41 -52.09 11.98
C ASN A 3 23.38 -50.97 12.13
N VAL A 4 23.68 -49.99 12.98
CA VAL A 4 22.91 -48.75 13.07
C VAL A 4 23.26 -47.89 11.86
N ILE A 5 22.33 -47.72 10.93
CA ILE A 5 22.47 -46.79 9.82
C ILE A 5 22.00 -45.42 10.30
N PRO A 6 22.88 -44.40 10.40
CA PRO A 6 22.43 -43.05 10.71
C PRO A 6 21.59 -42.51 9.54
N VAL A 7 20.31 -42.25 9.79
CA VAL A 7 19.44 -41.57 8.85
C VAL A 7 19.61 -40.06 9.07
N THR A 8 20.34 -39.39 8.18
CA THR A 8 20.49 -37.94 8.22
C THR A 8 19.32 -37.28 7.51
N ILE A 9 18.30 -36.86 8.24
CA ILE A 9 17.19 -36.10 7.67
C ILE A 9 17.63 -34.63 7.55
N SER A 10 17.86 -34.17 6.31
CA SER A 10 18.25 -32.78 6.02
C SER A 10 17.01 -31.89 5.88
N PHE A 11 16.43 -31.44 7.00
CA PHE A 11 15.51 -30.31 6.98
C PHE A 11 16.29 -29.00 7.06
N LYS A 12 16.25 -28.21 6.00
CA LYS A 12 16.85 -26.86 6.01
C LYS A 12 15.82 -25.89 6.57
N LEU A 13 16.06 -25.43 7.79
CA LEU A 13 15.18 -24.49 8.50
C LEU A 13 15.15 -23.13 7.78
N GLN A 14 14.02 -22.41 7.89
CA GLN A 14 13.92 -21.01 7.44
C GLN A 14 13.81 -20.09 8.67
N PRO A 15 14.79 -19.20 8.90
CA PRO A 15 14.74 -18.29 10.03
C PRO A 15 13.71 -17.17 9.80
N VAL A 16 13.20 -16.62 10.90
CA VAL A 16 12.27 -15.49 10.92
C VAL A 16 13.02 -14.25 11.37
N LEU A 17 13.12 -13.28 10.45
CA LEU A 17 13.68 -11.97 10.75
C LEU A 17 12.59 -11.03 11.24
N THR A 18 12.88 -10.29 12.31
CA THR A 18 12.11 -9.14 12.76
C THR A 18 13.00 -7.90 12.84
N VAL A 19 12.40 -6.72 12.69
CA VAL A 19 13.10 -5.43 12.69
C VAL A 19 12.37 -4.46 13.58
N SER A 20 13.12 -3.65 14.33
CA SER A 20 12.57 -2.60 15.18
C SER A 20 13.51 -1.39 15.23
N PRO A 21 13.03 -0.17 14.91
CA PRO A 21 11.72 0.14 14.33
C PRO A 21 11.64 -0.20 12.83
N SER A 22 10.42 -0.38 12.30
CA SER A 22 10.18 -0.56 10.86
C SER A 22 10.23 0.75 10.06
N TRP A 23 10.06 1.89 10.74
CA TRP A 23 10.18 3.23 10.16
C TRP A 23 11.33 3.97 10.83
N LEU A 24 12.23 4.52 10.02
CA LEU A 24 13.36 5.29 10.52
C LEU A 24 12.89 6.61 11.11
N SER A 25 13.43 6.91 12.28
CA SER A 25 13.39 8.24 12.87
C SER A 25 14.80 8.83 12.84
N PRO A 26 14.96 10.15 12.73
CA PRO A 26 16.28 10.78 12.71
C PRO A 26 17.13 10.36 13.92
N GLY A 27 18.33 9.83 13.67
CA GLY A 27 19.27 9.39 14.71
C GLY A 27 18.93 8.08 15.41
N ALA A 28 17.86 7.38 15.03
CA ALA A 28 17.50 6.09 15.60
C ALA A 28 18.40 4.96 15.05
N SER A 29 18.79 4.03 15.91
CA SER A 29 19.37 2.74 15.50
C SER A 29 18.27 1.74 15.18
N VAL A 30 18.59 0.79 14.32
CA VAL A 30 17.69 -0.32 13.96
C VAL A 30 18.23 -1.60 14.58
N THR A 31 17.38 -2.32 15.30
CA THR A 31 17.70 -3.66 15.80
C THR A 31 17.05 -4.71 14.90
N LEU A 32 17.87 -5.60 14.36
CA LEU A 32 17.47 -6.82 13.68
C LEU A 32 17.47 -7.97 14.68
N SER A 33 16.47 -8.84 14.63
CA SER A 33 16.41 -10.07 15.43
C SER A 33 16.09 -11.27 14.56
N CYS A 34 16.89 -12.33 14.67
CA CYS A 34 16.77 -13.55 13.87
C CYS A 34 16.39 -14.73 14.76
N GLU A 35 15.22 -15.31 14.50
CA GLU A 35 14.69 -16.44 15.25
C GLU A 35 14.71 -17.71 14.40
N ILE A 36 15.06 -18.84 15.03
CA ILE A 36 15.07 -20.17 14.40
C ILE A 36 14.06 -21.04 15.14
N GLU A 37 13.28 -21.81 14.38
CA GLU A 37 12.40 -22.82 14.94
C GLU A 37 13.27 -23.87 15.67
N TYR A 38 13.09 -24.02 16.99
CA TYR A 38 13.91 -24.83 17.90
C TYR A 38 15.31 -24.23 18.19
N PRO A 39 15.40 -23.17 19.01
CA PRO A 39 16.68 -22.58 19.40
C PRO A 39 17.48 -23.59 20.24
N SER A 40 18.68 -23.92 19.77
CA SER A 40 19.66 -24.75 20.50
C SER A 40 21.00 -24.03 20.53
N GLU A 41 21.90 -24.37 21.44
CA GLU A 41 23.25 -23.81 21.44
C GLU A 41 24.03 -24.19 20.16
N GLY A 42 24.94 -23.31 19.74
CA GLY A 42 25.84 -23.57 18.61
C GLY A 42 25.38 -23.07 17.23
N TRP A 43 24.43 -22.13 17.17
CA TRP A 43 24.11 -21.39 15.94
C TRP A 43 25.00 -20.16 15.79
N SER A 44 25.50 -19.96 14.57
CA SER A 44 26.15 -18.71 14.15
C SER A 44 25.25 -17.99 13.17
N PHE A 45 24.99 -16.70 13.42
CA PHE A 45 24.11 -15.86 12.62
C PHE A 45 24.90 -14.97 11.66
N TYR A 46 24.34 -14.85 10.46
CA TYR A 46 24.84 -14.02 9.37
C TYR A 46 23.77 -13.03 8.95
N TRP A 47 24.20 -11.77 8.78
CA TRP A 47 23.32 -10.65 8.53
C TRP A 47 23.63 -10.02 7.18
N TYR A 48 22.60 -9.86 6.36
CA TYR A 48 22.75 -9.39 5.00
C TYR A 48 21.84 -8.21 4.72
N LYS A 49 22.33 -7.30 3.88
CA LYS A 49 21.53 -6.31 3.17
C LYS A 49 20.98 -6.95 1.90
N ALA A 50 19.67 -6.88 1.71
CA ALA A 50 19.00 -7.30 0.49
C ALA A 50 18.95 -6.13 -0.49
N ILE A 51 19.57 -6.30 -1.66
CA ILE A 51 19.62 -5.31 -2.73
C ILE A 51 18.77 -5.79 -3.91
N PRO A 52 17.98 -4.90 -4.56
CA PRO A 52 17.18 -5.29 -5.71
C PRO A 52 18.06 -5.89 -6.81
N TYR A 53 17.69 -7.10 -7.27
CA TYR A 53 18.41 -7.78 -8.33
C TYR A 53 17.43 -8.30 -9.39
N LEU A 54 17.92 -8.41 -10.62
CA LEU A 54 17.18 -8.99 -11.72
C LEU A 54 17.80 -10.35 -12.03
N ASP A 55 17.26 -11.41 -11.44
CA ASP A 55 17.34 -12.73 -12.05
C ASP A 55 15.95 -13.17 -12.49
N ILE A 56 15.83 -13.58 -13.74
CA ILE A 56 14.56 -13.96 -14.39
C ILE A 56 14.12 -15.35 -13.90
N LYS A 57 14.99 -16.06 -13.18
CA LYS A 57 14.76 -17.45 -12.81
C LYS A 57 14.24 -17.65 -11.38
N GLU A 58 14.83 -17.10 -10.31
CA GLU A 58 14.38 -17.46 -8.94
C GLU A 58 14.52 -16.40 -7.81
N GLU A 59 15.43 -15.40 -7.87
CA GLU A 59 15.66 -14.49 -6.72
C GLU A 59 15.48 -13.00 -7.05
N ALA A 60 14.56 -12.33 -6.34
CA ALA A 60 14.26 -10.90 -6.50
C ALA A 60 15.32 -9.96 -5.87
N TYR A 61 16.20 -10.50 -5.04
CA TYR A 61 17.22 -9.75 -4.31
C TYR A 61 18.55 -10.49 -4.32
N LYS A 62 19.65 -9.75 -4.38
CA LYS A 62 20.98 -10.23 -4.04
C LYS A 62 21.27 -9.85 -2.58
N TYR A 63 22.03 -10.69 -1.88
CA TYR A 63 22.37 -10.48 -0.48
C TYR A 63 23.85 -10.09 -0.33
N GLU A 64 24.11 -8.95 0.31
CA GLU A 64 25.45 -8.45 0.62
C GLU A 64 25.66 -8.48 2.14
N LEU A 65 26.76 -9.08 2.59
CA LEU A 65 27.03 -9.24 4.02
C LEU A 65 27.23 -7.87 4.69
N LEU A 66 26.65 -7.68 5.87
CA LEU A 66 26.85 -6.46 6.65
C LEU A 66 28.26 -6.42 7.29
N PRO A 67 28.82 -5.23 7.56
CA PRO A 67 30.06 -5.10 8.32
C PRO A 67 29.95 -5.81 9.67
N ASP A 68 30.92 -6.66 10.00
CA ASP A 68 30.93 -7.48 11.23
C ASP A 68 29.70 -8.40 11.39
N GLY A 69 28.91 -8.60 10.33
CA GLY A 69 27.69 -9.39 10.31
C GLY A 69 27.94 -10.89 10.05
N SER A 70 29.18 -11.36 10.21
CA SER A 70 29.58 -12.75 9.99
C SER A 70 29.80 -13.46 11.33
N GLU A 71 29.34 -14.70 11.44
CA GLU A 71 29.67 -15.60 12.55
C GLU A 71 29.35 -15.05 13.95
N THR A 72 28.27 -14.28 14.06
CA THR A 72 27.83 -13.76 15.35
C THR A 72 27.10 -14.84 16.15
N ALA A 73 27.48 -15.06 17.41
CA ALA A 73 26.69 -15.89 18.33
C ALA A 73 25.40 -15.17 18.81
N GLN A 74 25.28 -13.88 18.49
CA GLN A 74 24.16 -13.04 18.87
C GLN A 74 23.01 -13.20 17.88
N THR A 75 21.79 -13.36 18.41
CA THR A 75 20.55 -13.34 17.62
C THR A 75 20.11 -11.94 17.23
N LEU A 76 20.82 -10.90 17.70
CA LEU A 76 20.54 -9.49 17.47
C LEU A 76 21.68 -8.82 16.71
N TYR A 77 21.33 -7.85 15.86
CA TYR A 77 22.29 -7.01 15.17
C TYR A 77 21.79 -5.57 15.13
N VAL A 78 22.63 -4.62 15.55
CA VAL A 78 22.27 -3.19 15.64
C VAL A 78 22.92 -2.41 14.51
N ILE A 79 22.10 -1.73 13.72
CA ILE A 79 22.54 -0.86 12.63
C ILE A 79 22.43 0.59 13.09
N THR A 80 23.53 1.33 12.98
CA THR A 80 23.61 2.76 13.28
C THR A 80 23.84 3.57 12.01
N GLY A 81 23.30 4.78 11.93
CA GLY A 81 23.56 5.71 10.82
C GLY A 81 22.83 5.38 9.51
N GLN A 82 21.80 4.53 9.55
CA GLN A 82 20.96 4.24 8.39
C GLN A 82 20.04 5.43 8.10
N THR A 83 20.11 5.98 6.88
CA THR A 83 19.31 7.17 6.49
C THR A 83 18.23 6.88 5.44
N HIS A 84 18.37 5.80 4.68
CA HIS A 84 17.50 5.49 3.55
C HIS A 84 16.70 4.20 3.78
N THR A 85 15.70 3.97 2.94
CA THR A 85 15.01 2.68 2.92
C THR A 85 16.01 1.56 2.63
N ALA A 86 15.95 0.48 3.41
CA ALA A 86 16.78 -0.69 3.24
C ALA A 86 16.01 -1.97 3.56
N ALA A 87 16.47 -3.08 3.01
CA ALA A 87 15.95 -4.40 3.30
C ALA A 87 17.07 -5.27 3.88
N TYR A 88 16.72 -6.12 4.83
CA TYR A 88 17.64 -7.02 5.51
C TYR A 88 17.12 -8.45 5.50
N VAL A 89 18.06 -9.39 5.58
CA VAL A 89 17.82 -10.82 5.65
C VAL A 89 18.82 -11.42 6.63
N CYS A 90 18.38 -12.43 7.39
CA CYS A 90 19.27 -13.22 8.22
C CYS A 90 19.37 -14.67 7.72
N ARG A 91 20.47 -15.31 8.08
CA ARG A 91 20.73 -16.73 7.86
C ARG A 91 21.49 -17.26 9.06
N ALA A 92 21.33 -18.54 9.38
CA ALA A 92 22.09 -19.19 10.43
C ALA A 92 22.84 -20.42 9.92
N GLN A 93 23.90 -20.79 10.62
CA GLN A 93 24.71 -21.97 10.39
C GLN A 93 24.89 -22.74 11.69
N ARG A 94 24.94 -24.07 11.59
CA ARG A 94 25.26 -24.95 12.73
C ARG A 94 26.26 -26.03 12.29
N GLY A 95 27.31 -26.19 13.09
CA GLY A 95 28.38 -27.19 12.87
C GLY A 95 29.44 -26.80 11.83
N SER A 96 30.51 -27.61 11.75
CA SER A 96 31.68 -27.38 10.88
C SER A 96 31.46 -27.75 9.41
N ASN A 97 30.42 -28.53 9.11
CA ASN A 97 30.13 -29.04 7.76
C ASN A 97 29.04 -28.21 7.05
N TYR A 98 29.24 -26.89 6.90
CA TYR A 98 28.47 -26.00 5.98
C TYR A 98 26.93 -26.18 5.90
N TYR A 99 26.26 -26.63 6.97
CA TYR A 99 24.80 -26.75 7.00
C TYR A 99 24.18 -25.40 7.31
N TYR A 100 23.97 -24.63 6.27
CA TYR A 100 23.28 -23.36 6.37
C TYR A 100 21.76 -23.51 6.30
N THR A 101 21.03 -22.68 7.05
CA THR A 101 19.59 -22.45 6.86
C THR A 101 19.30 -21.80 5.50
N TYR A 102 18.02 -21.75 5.13
CA TYR A 102 17.58 -20.81 4.09
C TYR A 102 17.75 -19.37 4.59
N TYR A 103 17.72 -18.43 3.65
CA TYR A 103 17.55 -17.02 3.97
C TYR A 103 16.15 -16.78 4.55
N SER A 104 16.06 -15.88 5.53
CA SER A 104 14.76 -15.37 5.97
C SER A 104 14.06 -14.64 4.83
N LYS A 105 12.75 -14.44 4.93
CA LYS A 105 12.07 -13.45 4.09
C LYS A 105 12.66 -12.06 4.36
N PRO A 106 12.81 -11.20 3.35
CA PRO A 106 13.33 -9.85 3.56
C PRO A 106 12.41 -9.03 4.45
N LYS A 107 13.01 -8.22 5.32
CA LYS A 107 12.31 -7.22 6.13
C LYS A 107 12.82 -5.84 5.80
N PHE A 108 11.89 -4.91 5.65
CA PHE A 108 12.18 -3.54 5.25
C PHE A 108 12.21 -2.62 6.46
N VAL A 109 13.11 -1.67 6.38
CA VAL A 109 13.21 -0.51 7.24
C VAL A 109 13.02 0.70 6.33
N TRP A 110 11.93 1.41 6.51
CA TRP A 110 11.47 2.46 5.60
C TRP A 110 11.95 3.84 6.03
N SER A 111 12.35 4.66 5.07
CA SER A 111 12.60 6.10 5.28
C SER A 111 11.58 6.92 4.50
N ALA A 112 11.03 7.97 5.12
CA ALA A 112 10.20 8.95 4.44
C ALA A 112 11.04 9.97 3.66
N ASP A 113 12.34 10.08 3.96
CA ASP A 113 13.22 11.11 3.41
C ASP A 113 13.51 10.86 1.93
N LEU A 114 13.32 11.90 1.13
CA LEU A 114 13.57 11.86 -0.31
C LEU A 114 15.05 11.62 -0.59
N TYR A 115 15.33 10.60 -1.41
CA TYR A 115 16.67 10.29 -1.87
C TYR A 115 16.78 10.61 -3.37
N PRO A 116 17.59 11.59 -3.81
CA PRO A 116 17.60 12.04 -5.21
C PRO A 116 17.91 10.93 -6.24
N ALA A 117 18.69 9.92 -5.86
CA ALA A 117 19.01 8.82 -6.77
C ALA A 117 17.82 7.87 -6.99
N ALA A 118 16.87 7.82 -6.05
CA ALA A 118 15.65 7.02 -6.12
C ALA A 118 14.53 7.68 -5.32
N SER A 119 13.51 8.18 -6.03
CA SER A 119 12.41 8.94 -5.43
C SER A 119 11.07 8.35 -5.85
N LEU A 120 10.15 8.30 -4.88
CA LEU A 120 8.74 8.01 -5.05
C LEU A 120 7.95 9.27 -4.72
N THR A 121 7.17 9.73 -5.70
CA THR A 121 6.28 10.89 -5.53
C THR A 121 4.82 10.48 -5.63
N VAL A 122 3.98 11.15 -4.84
CA VAL A 122 2.53 10.99 -4.85
C VAL A 122 1.94 12.17 -5.62
N GLY A 123 1.28 11.89 -6.74
CA GLY A 123 0.60 12.90 -7.54
C GLY A 123 -0.69 13.42 -6.89
N PRO A 124 -1.30 14.47 -7.44
CA PRO A 124 -2.59 14.97 -6.98
C PRO A 124 -3.71 13.93 -7.19
N VAL A 125 -4.82 14.09 -6.48
CA VAL A 125 -6.01 13.25 -6.67
C VAL A 125 -6.63 13.54 -8.03
N GLY A 126 -6.68 12.51 -8.88
CA GLY A 126 -7.43 12.53 -10.12
C GLY A 126 -8.88 12.11 -9.87
N GLN A 127 -9.82 12.82 -10.47
CA GLN A 127 -11.25 12.56 -10.30
C GLN A 127 -11.89 12.13 -11.61
N THR A 128 -12.79 11.15 -11.54
CA THR A 128 -13.68 10.77 -12.64
C THR A 128 -15.12 10.75 -12.13
N LEU A 129 -16.09 10.57 -13.04
CA LEU A 129 -17.49 10.36 -12.66
C LEU A 129 -17.67 9.14 -11.73
N SER A 130 -16.85 8.10 -11.89
CA SER A 130 -17.08 6.81 -11.23
C SER A 130 -16.14 6.50 -10.06
N PHE A 131 -14.97 7.14 -10.00
CA PHE A 131 -13.95 6.87 -8.97
C PHE A 131 -12.92 7.99 -8.89
N ASP A 132 -12.27 8.10 -7.73
CA ASP A 132 -11.04 8.88 -7.57
C ASP A 132 -9.82 7.96 -7.72
N PHE A 133 -8.69 8.52 -8.16
CA PHE A 133 -7.43 7.79 -8.27
C PHE A 133 -6.26 8.67 -7.86
N VAL A 134 -5.15 8.03 -7.51
CA VAL A 134 -3.86 8.69 -7.25
C VAL A 134 -2.77 7.99 -8.04
N ARG A 135 -1.78 8.76 -8.51
CA ARG A 135 -0.64 8.23 -9.25
C ARG A 135 0.61 8.29 -8.38
N LEU A 136 1.29 7.16 -8.25
CA LEU A 136 2.61 7.04 -7.68
C LEU A 136 3.63 6.99 -8.80
N THR A 137 4.68 7.81 -8.74
CA THR A 137 5.70 7.89 -9.79
C THR A 137 7.08 7.62 -9.20
N CYS A 138 7.79 6.64 -9.78
CA CYS A 138 9.19 6.37 -9.50
C CYS A 138 10.11 7.10 -10.49
N LYS A 139 11.09 7.83 -9.96
CA LYS A 139 12.12 8.51 -10.75
C LYS A 139 13.46 8.57 -10.01
N GLY A 140 14.55 8.71 -10.75
CA GLY A 140 15.89 8.93 -10.21
C GLY A 140 16.96 8.64 -11.24
N ASN A 141 18.12 8.15 -10.80
CA ASN A 141 19.29 7.92 -11.65
C ASN A 141 19.32 6.55 -12.34
N SER A 142 18.30 5.71 -12.15
CA SER A 142 18.16 4.41 -12.82
C SER A 142 17.30 4.54 -14.09
N THR A 143 17.56 3.66 -15.05
CA THR A 143 16.78 3.53 -16.29
C THR A 143 15.57 2.61 -16.15
N TRP A 144 15.51 1.81 -15.09
CA TRP A 144 14.41 0.89 -14.85
C TRP A 144 13.93 0.93 -13.41
N TRP A 145 12.61 0.91 -13.25
CA TRP A 145 11.94 1.08 -11.97
C TRP A 145 10.73 0.15 -11.85
N ARG A 146 10.48 -0.31 -10.62
CA ARG A 146 9.22 -0.95 -10.25
C ARG A 146 8.70 -0.38 -8.94
N VAL A 147 7.39 -0.29 -8.81
CA VAL A 147 6.72 0.07 -7.56
C VAL A 147 6.49 -1.21 -6.76
N ARG A 148 6.70 -1.16 -5.45
CA ARG A 148 6.46 -2.24 -4.51
C ARG A 148 5.47 -1.80 -3.44
N LYS A 149 4.79 -2.79 -2.83
CA LYS A 149 3.80 -2.59 -1.77
C LYS A 149 4.03 -3.59 -0.63
N PHE A 150 3.80 -3.14 0.59
CA PHE A 150 3.61 -3.99 1.77
C PHE A 150 2.20 -3.79 2.35
N PRO A 151 1.46 -4.86 2.70
CA PRO A 151 1.85 -6.28 2.63
C PRO A 151 1.88 -6.84 1.19
N GLU A 152 2.82 -7.76 0.92
CA GLU A 152 3.04 -8.34 -0.43
C GLU A 152 1.92 -9.29 -0.88
N ASN A 153 1.08 -9.77 0.05
CA ASN A 153 0.06 -10.80 -0.20
C ASN A 153 -1.16 -10.32 -1.01
N SER A 154 -1.25 -9.02 -1.28
CA SER A 154 -2.22 -8.45 -2.20
C SER A 154 -1.47 -8.03 -3.46
N VAL A 155 -1.89 -8.46 -4.64
CA VAL A 155 -1.40 -7.89 -5.91
C VAL A 155 -1.84 -6.42 -5.93
N PRO A 156 -0.97 -5.41 -5.70
CA PRO A 156 -1.35 -4.07 -6.10
C PRO A 156 -1.59 -4.11 -7.62
N TYR A 157 -2.55 -3.34 -8.13
CA TYR A 157 -2.72 -3.17 -9.58
C TYR A 157 -1.44 -2.66 -10.28
N CYS A 158 -0.47 -2.20 -9.50
CA CYS A 158 0.84 -1.79 -9.92
C CYS A 158 1.73 -3.01 -10.13
N SER A 159 1.82 -3.41 -11.39
CA SER A 159 2.60 -4.54 -11.87
C SER A 159 3.98 -4.63 -11.21
N ASN A 160 4.36 -5.82 -10.75
CA ASN A 160 5.72 -6.16 -10.29
C ASN A 160 6.78 -6.09 -11.43
N VAL A 161 6.37 -5.63 -12.61
CA VAL A 161 7.18 -5.51 -13.82
C VAL A 161 8.08 -4.28 -13.73
N TRP A 162 9.29 -4.46 -14.23
CA TRP A 162 10.24 -3.39 -14.45
C TRP A 162 9.80 -2.55 -15.65
N ASN A 163 9.63 -1.25 -15.46
CA ASN A 163 9.34 -0.30 -16.55
C ASN A 163 10.60 0.49 -16.90
N LEU A 164 10.79 0.76 -18.20
CA LEU A 164 11.86 1.62 -18.71
C LEU A 164 11.48 3.09 -18.47
N GLY A 165 12.42 3.90 -17.97
CA GLY A 165 12.17 5.29 -17.62
C GLY A 165 11.33 5.41 -16.34
N GLU A 166 10.40 6.36 -16.30
CA GLU A 166 9.53 6.55 -15.14
C GLU A 166 8.53 5.39 -14.99
N SER A 167 8.39 4.85 -13.78
CA SER A 167 7.38 3.82 -13.49
C SER A 167 6.21 4.46 -12.77
N VAL A 168 5.01 4.38 -13.37
CA VAL A 168 3.79 4.98 -12.85
C VAL A 168 2.83 3.89 -12.39
N CYS A 169 2.36 4.02 -11.16
CA CYS A 169 1.42 3.14 -10.50
C CYS A 169 0.14 3.93 -10.21
N THR A 170 -1.01 3.48 -10.72
CA THR A 170 -2.29 4.16 -10.49
C THR A 170 -3.10 3.35 -9.48
N LEU A 171 -3.42 3.98 -8.35
CA LEU A 171 -4.26 3.41 -7.31
C LEU A 171 -5.69 3.95 -7.44
N TYR A 172 -6.68 3.07 -7.38
CA TYR A 172 -8.08 3.43 -7.57
C TYR A 172 -8.86 3.30 -6.26
N THR A 173 -9.57 4.34 -5.86
CA THR A 173 -10.35 4.36 -4.60
C THR A 173 -11.56 3.41 -4.59
N LYS A 174 -11.95 2.88 -5.76
CA LYS A 174 -13.08 1.95 -5.92
C LYS A 174 -12.68 0.47 -5.84
N ALA A 175 -11.39 0.15 -5.76
CA ALA A 175 -10.92 -1.23 -5.82
C ALA A 175 -11.60 -2.12 -4.75
N SER A 176 -12.05 -3.31 -5.14
CA SER A 176 -12.73 -4.27 -4.25
C SER A 176 -11.84 -4.78 -3.11
N TYR A 177 -10.52 -4.62 -3.27
CA TYR A 177 -9.45 -4.93 -2.35
C TYR A 177 -8.74 -3.62 -1.97
N SER A 178 -8.33 -3.49 -0.72
CA SER A 178 -7.65 -2.29 -0.26
C SER A 178 -6.22 -2.23 -0.83
N ASP A 179 -5.95 -1.17 -1.58
CA ASP A 179 -4.59 -0.72 -1.92
C ASP A 179 -3.97 0.12 -0.81
N ASP A 180 -4.49 0.04 0.43
CA ASP A 180 -3.80 0.63 1.58
C ASP A 180 -2.51 -0.15 1.85
N GLY A 181 -1.46 0.57 2.22
CA GLY A 181 -0.18 -0.03 2.54
C GLY A 181 1.00 0.89 2.36
N VAL A 182 2.20 0.33 2.54
CA VAL A 182 3.45 1.05 2.38
C VAL A 182 3.99 0.82 0.97
N TYR A 183 4.28 1.90 0.26
CA TYR A 183 4.77 1.89 -1.11
C TYR A 183 6.20 2.43 -1.19
N TRP A 184 7.03 1.81 -2.03
CA TRP A 184 8.38 2.30 -2.36
C TRP A 184 8.74 1.87 -3.78
N CYS A 185 9.83 2.43 -4.31
CA CYS A 185 10.38 2.06 -5.61
C CYS A 185 11.64 1.22 -5.43
N GLU A 186 11.81 0.27 -6.35
CA GLU A 186 13.06 -0.43 -6.56
C GLU A 186 13.62 -0.11 -7.93
N SER A 187 14.94 0.03 -8.01
CA SER A 187 15.66 0.39 -9.22
C SER A 187 16.61 -0.74 -9.65
N ARG A 188 16.86 -0.88 -10.96
CA ARG A 188 17.88 -1.84 -11.45
C ARG A 188 19.31 -1.42 -11.09
N SER A 189 19.50 -0.17 -10.68
CA SER A 189 20.74 0.32 -10.06
C SER A 189 20.87 -0.08 -8.58
N LYS A 190 20.10 -1.08 -8.10
CA LYS A 190 20.15 -1.65 -6.74
C LYS A 190 19.75 -0.66 -5.64
N GLN A 191 18.89 0.30 -5.95
CA GLN A 191 18.46 1.32 -5.00
C GLN A 191 17.00 1.15 -4.60
N PHE A 192 16.70 1.56 -3.37
CA PHE A 192 15.35 1.78 -2.86
C PHE A 192 15.09 3.28 -2.77
N SER A 193 13.85 3.70 -3.06
CA SER A 193 13.43 5.07 -2.79
C SER A 193 13.01 5.30 -1.34
N ASN A 194 12.59 6.53 -1.04
CA ASN A 194 11.70 6.78 0.10
C ASN A 194 10.45 5.91 0.01
N ALA A 195 9.82 5.70 1.16
CA ALA A 195 8.57 4.98 1.29
C ALA A 195 7.45 5.90 1.77
N VAL A 196 6.23 5.61 1.35
CA VAL A 196 5.03 6.36 1.72
C VAL A 196 3.97 5.38 2.22
N ASN A 197 3.30 5.72 3.33
CA ASN A 197 2.15 4.98 3.80
C ASN A 197 0.88 5.58 3.19
N ILE A 198 0.19 4.82 2.34
CA ILE A 198 -1.00 5.25 1.64
C ILE A 198 -2.22 4.64 2.31
N THR A 199 -3.13 5.51 2.74
CA THR A 199 -4.50 5.13 3.08
C THR A 199 -5.41 5.74 2.03
N LEU A 200 -6.01 4.92 1.16
CA LEU A 200 -6.90 5.35 0.10
C LEU A 200 -8.03 6.23 0.62
N GLN A 201 -8.46 6.04 1.88
CA GLN A 201 -9.45 6.87 2.56
C GLN A 201 -9.12 8.36 2.47
N ASP A 202 -7.85 8.72 2.65
CA ASP A 202 -7.36 10.11 2.68
C ASP A 202 -7.50 10.81 1.32
N PHE A 203 -7.54 10.03 0.25
CA PHE A 203 -7.68 10.52 -1.12
C PHE A 203 -9.15 10.60 -1.59
N TYR A 204 -10.12 10.57 -0.66
CA TYR A 204 -11.54 10.68 -1.01
C TYR A 204 -11.91 12.11 -1.35
N SER A 205 -12.48 12.32 -2.53
CA SER A 205 -13.04 13.62 -2.90
C SER A 205 -14.51 13.76 -2.51
N GLY A 206 -15.17 12.71 -2.01
CA GLY A 206 -16.58 12.72 -1.67
C GLY A 206 -17.50 12.11 -2.74
N PRO A 207 -18.81 12.09 -2.49
CA PRO A 207 -19.78 11.58 -3.45
C PRO A 207 -20.09 12.61 -4.55
N LEU A 208 -20.82 12.18 -5.57
CA LEU A 208 -21.35 13.05 -6.62
C LEU A 208 -22.87 13.12 -6.56
N MET A 209 -23.39 14.33 -6.55
CA MET A 209 -24.82 14.57 -6.75
C MET A 209 -25.16 14.51 -8.24
N GLU A 210 -26.16 13.73 -8.63
CA GLU A 210 -26.67 13.61 -9.99
C GLU A 210 -28.15 13.96 -10.04
N ILE A 211 -28.49 14.84 -10.99
CA ILE A 211 -29.85 15.24 -11.34
C ILE A 211 -30.04 14.78 -12.80
N PRO A 212 -31.01 13.88 -13.08
CA PRO A 212 -31.11 13.21 -14.38
C PRO A 212 -31.47 14.16 -15.51
N ASP A 213 -32.38 15.11 -15.25
CA ASP A 213 -32.84 16.11 -16.21
C ASP A 213 -32.83 17.49 -15.54
N ASP A 214 -32.15 18.46 -16.16
CA ASP A 214 -32.19 19.87 -15.75
C ASP A 214 -32.53 20.73 -16.97
N PRO A 215 -33.66 21.48 -16.96
CA PRO A 215 -34.64 21.64 -15.88
C PRO A 215 -35.68 20.50 -15.83
N VAL A 216 -36.18 20.20 -14.63
CA VAL A 216 -37.18 19.17 -14.38
C VAL A 216 -38.61 19.70 -14.49
N LYS A 217 -39.54 18.87 -14.97
CA LYS A 217 -40.95 19.25 -15.16
C LYS A 217 -41.75 19.14 -13.86
N LYS A 218 -42.66 20.07 -13.62
CA LYS A 218 -43.62 19.97 -12.52
C LYS A 218 -44.53 18.75 -12.71
N GLY A 219 -44.83 18.04 -11.63
CA GLY A 219 -45.72 16.88 -11.60
C GLY A 219 -45.08 15.55 -12.02
N THR A 220 -43.82 15.56 -12.48
CA THR A 220 -43.14 14.32 -12.88
C THR A 220 -42.42 13.64 -11.72
N PHE A 221 -42.27 12.32 -11.82
CA PHE A 221 -41.39 11.56 -10.95
C PHE A 221 -39.93 11.90 -11.26
N VAL A 222 -39.16 12.23 -10.23
CA VAL A 222 -37.73 12.57 -10.36
C VAL A 222 -36.94 11.80 -9.33
N ARG A 223 -35.84 11.22 -9.79
CA ARG A 223 -34.90 10.49 -8.94
C ARG A 223 -33.57 11.20 -8.96
N LEU A 224 -33.21 11.77 -7.83
CA LEU A 224 -31.86 12.27 -7.62
C LEU A 224 -30.97 11.14 -7.12
N ARG A 225 -29.73 11.07 -7.59
CA ARG A 225 -28.79 10.00 -7.24
C ARG A 225 -27.54 10.57 -6.60
N CYS A 226 -27.14 9.98 -5.48
CA CYS A 226 -25.85 10.23 -4.85
C CYS A 226 -24.88 9.13 -5.28
N ASN A 227 -24.05 9.42 -6.28
CA ASN A 227 -23.06 8.48 -6.77
C ASN A 227 -21.87 8.40 -5.81
N LEU A 228 -21.87 7.33 -5.03
CA LEU A 228 -20.75 6.96 -4.18
C LEU A 228 -19.62 6.38 -5.04
N ARG A 229 -18.45 7.03 -5.02
CA ARG A 229 -17.26 6.63 -5.79
C ARG A 229 -16.47 5.46 -5.18
N ARG A 230 -16.91 4.91 -4.03
CA ARG A 230 -16.21 3.87 -3.26
C ARG A 230 -17.04 2.61 -3.02
N LYS A 231 -16.39 1.54 -2.58
CA LYS A 231 -17.04 0.32 -2.10
C LYS A 231 -17.93 0.64 -0.89
N LYS A 232 -19.11 0.01 -0.85
CA LYS A 232 -20.18 0.29 0.10
C LYS A 232 -20.19 -0.80 1.16
N ILE A 233 -19.93 -0.42 2.41
CA ILE A 233 -20.16 -1.28 3.58
C ILE A 233 -21.14 -0.50 4.44
N PHE A 234 -22.41 -0.93 4.46
CA PHE A 234 -23.52 -0.26 5.16
C PHE A 234 -23.57 1.26 4.90
N PRO A 235 -23.87 1.70 3.67
CA PRO A 235 -23.83 3.12 3.37
C PRO A 235 -24.84 3.89 4.23
N SER A 236 -24.42 5.01 4.80
CA SER A 236 -25.31 6.03 5.38
C SER A 236 -25.12 7.30 4.54
N VAL A 237 -26.12 7.61 3.73
CA VAL A 237 -26.11 8.74 2.80
C VAL A 237 -27.10 9.78 3.28
N ALA A 238 -26.59 11.00 3.48
CA ALA A 238 -27.41 12.14 3.84
C ALA A 238 -27.66 13.01 2.60
N PHE A 239 -28.90 13.39 2.34
CA PHE A 239 -29.28 14.38 1.32
C PHE A 239 -29.67 15.69 1.97
N TYR A 240 -29.24 16.78 1.34
CA TYR A 240 -29.55 18.14 1.78
C TYR A 240 -30.23 18.91 0.65
N HIS A 241 -31.24 19.70 1.02
CA HIS A 241 -31.87 20.70 0.16
C HIS A 241 -31.73 22.07 0.82
N ASN A 242 -31.13 23.02 0.11
CA ASN A 242 -30.80 24.36 0.62
C ASN A 242 -30.09 24.31 1.99
N ASN A 243 -29.11 23.40 2.11
CA ASN A 243 -28.34 23.08 3.32
C ASN A 243 -29.14 22.48 4.50
N LYS A 244 -30.42 22.13 4.32
CA LYS A 244 -31.22 21.42 5.32
C LYS A 244 -31.22 19.93 5.02
N LEU A 245 -31.01 19.11 6.05
CA LEU A 245 -31.07 17.65 5.94
C LEU A 245 -32.50 17.21 5.62
N ILE A 246 -32.68 16.43 4.56
CA ILE A 246 -34.00 15.95 4.11
C ILE A 246 -34.12 14.42 4.08
N GLN A 247 -33.00 13.70 3.94
CA GLN A 247 -32.95 12.24 4.05
C GLN A 247 -31.61 11.85 4.68
N ASN A 248 -31.59 10.86 5.56
CA ASN A 248 -30.37 10.27 6.10
C ASN A 248 -30.61 8.77 6.39
N ASP A 249 -30.31 7.93 5.41
CA ASP A 249 -30.49 6.48 5.50
C ASP A 249 -29.57 5.76 4.51
N SER A 250 -29.83 4.48 4.26
CA SER A 250 -29.00 3.66 3.37
C SER A 250 -29.31 3.81 1.87
N ARG A 251 -30.28 4.66 1.49
CA ARG A 251 -30.63 4.87 0.09
C ARG A 251 -29.69 5.91 -0.53
N GLU A 252 -29.08 5.52 -1.65
CA GLU A 252 -28.30 6.41 -2.51
C GLU A 252 -29.17 7.24 -3.47
N GLU A 253 -30.49 7.15 -3.31
CA GLU A 253 -31.46 7.81 -4.17
C GLU A 253 -32.44 8.60 -3.31
N LEU A 254 -32.81 9.78 -3.82
CA LEU A 254 -33.89 10.62 -3.29
C LEU A 254 -34.96 10.73 -4.35
N ASN A 255 -36.15 10.23 -4.03
CA ASN A 255 -37.27 10.11 -4.96
C ASN A 255 -38.33 11.18 -4.68
N PHE A 256 -38.72 11.92 -5.71
CA PHE A 256 -39.87 12.80 -5.72
C PHE A 256 -40.97 12.14 -6.54
N LEU A 257 -42.13 11.86 -5.92
CA LEU A 257 -43.26 11.24 -6.63
C LEU A 257 -43.89 12.19 -7.66
N ALA A 258 -44.00 13.46 -7.30
CA ALA A 258 -44.47 14.53 -8.17
C ALA A 258 -43.75 15.83 -7.79
N VAL A 259 -42.86 16.33 -8.65
CA VAL A 259 -42.08 17.55 -8.39
C VAL A 259 -42.95 18.80 -8.38
N SER A 260 -42.69 19.69 -7.43
CA SER A 260 -43.38 20.95 -7.20
C SER A 260 -42.39 22.13 -7.23
N LYS A 261 -42.89 23.37 -7.27
CA LYS A 261 -42.02 24.55 -7.29
C LYS A 261 -41.20 24.71 -6.00
N SER A 262 -41.69 24.18 -4.86
CA SER A 262 -40.94 24.19 -3.60
C SER A 262 -39.75 23.24 -3.57
N ASP A 263 -39.71 22.26 -4.49
CA ASP A 263 -38.56 21.36 -4.64
C ASP A 263 -37.42 22.03 -5.42
N GLU A 264 -37.63 23.20 -6.01
CA GLU A 264 -36.53 23.96 -6.62
C GLU A 264 -35.47 24.34 -5.58
N GLY A 265 -34.19 24.21 -5.94
CA GLY A 265 -33.11 24.68 -5.09
C GLY A 265 -31.82 23.88 -5.22
N SER A 266 -30.95 24.09 -4.23
CA SER A 266 -29.61 23.52 -4.19
C SER A 266 -29.61 22.19 -3.46
N TYR A 267 -29.18 21.12 -4.14
CA TYR A 267 -29.06 19.78 -3.58
C TYR A 267 -27.62 19.33 -3.49
N LYS A 268 -27.29 18.67 -2.38
CA LYS A 268 -26.00 17.98 -2.18
C LYS A 268 -26.24 16.70 -1.38
N CYS A 269 -25.33 15.75 -1.50
CA CYS A 269 -25.34 14.56 -0.66
C CYS A 269 -24.01 14.41 0.09
N GLN A 270 -24.04 13.69 1.21
CA GLN A 270 -22.88 13.44 2.05
C GLN A 270 -22.72 11.95 2.30
N TYR A 271 -21.48 11.49 2.28
CA TYR A 271 -21.10 10.14 2.63
C TYR A 271 -19.74 10.13 3.32
N SER A 272 -19.61 9.39 4.43
CA SER A 272 -18.34 9.25 5.18
C SER A 272 -17.69 10.60 5.52
N GLY A 273 -18.51 11.57 5.96
CA GLY A 273 -18.03 12.91 6.35
C GLY A 273 -17.65 13.85 5.18
N LYS A 274 -17.73 13.40 3.93
CA LYS A 274 -17.46 14.24 2.74
C LYS A 274 -18.77 14.61 2.03
N GLU A 275 -18.95 15.89 1.73
CA GLU A 275 -20.08 16.41 0.96
C GLU A 275 -19.76 16.44 -0.53
N SER A 276 -20.76 16.19 -1.37
CA SER A 276 -20.68 16.46 -2.80
C SER A 276 -20.73 17.97 -3.07
N PRO A 277 -20.22 18.42 -4.22
CA PRO A 277 -20.59 19.72 -4.76
C PRO A 277 -22.11 19.88 -4.84
N SER A 278 -22.62 21.06 -4.51
CA SER A 278 -24.03 21.36 -4.65
C SER A 278 -24.43 21.46 -6.12
N ARG A 279 -25.57 20.90 -6.48
CA ARG A 279 -26.20 21.04 -7.80
C ARG A 279 -27.56 21.70 -7.67
N TRP A 280 -27.84 22.65 -8.54
CA TRP A 280 -29.13 23.31 -8.59
C TRP A 280 -30.12 22.47 -9.39
N MET A 281 -31.31 22.25 -8.84
CA MET A 281 -32.44 21.62 -9.54
C MET A 281 -33.45 22.71 -9.90
N SER A 282 -33.63 22.98 -11.19
CA SER A 282 -34.60 23.96 -11.69
C SER A 282 -35.93 23.29 -12.02
N VAL A 283 -37.07 23.86 -11.59
CA VAL A 283 -38.40 23.31 -11.87
C VAL A 283 -39.14 24.19 -12.88
N LYS A 284 -39.41 23.62 -14.07
CA LYS A 284 -40.27 24.23 -15.08
C LYS A 284 -41.74 23.97 -14.75
N CYS A 285 -42.48 25.05 -14.56
CA CYS A 285 -43.93 25.06 -14.62
C CYS A 285 -44.30 25.33 -16.08
N GLU A 286 -45.07 24.44 -16.69
CA GLU A 286 -45.78 24.77 -17.95
C GLU A 286 -46.82 25.86 -17.68
#